data_AF-A0A7W1D3K7-F1
#
_entry.id   AF-A0A7W1D3K7-F1
#
_cell.length_a   1.000
_cell.length_b   1.000
_cell.length_c   1.000
_cell.angle_alpha   90.00
_cell.angle_beta   90.00
_cell.angle_gamma   90.00
#
_symmetry.space_group_name_H-M   'P 1'
#
loop_
_entity.id
_entity.type
_entity.pdbx_description
1 polymer ?
#
loop_
_entity_poly.entity_id
_entity_poly.type
_entity_poly.pdbx_seq_one_letter_code
_entity_poly.pdbx_strand_id
1 'polypeptide(L)'
;MSSAISGAILLAQESGEHSGTDLVLPATPELIWGAVSFVIVAFVLTRIAFPRLRQSVEKRERSIREKQEEAEQTLQDAQSEKEKYEQQRAEARSEANRIVEEARGSAEQVRKDTIAKAEKEAETIVERSREQIDSERARAMQELQATVANLSIELAEKVVGRSLDGSSQRELVDAYIKEVSGMPSNGGKGA
;
A
#
# COMPACT_ATOMS: atom_id res chain seq x y z
N MET A 1 73.41 -100.13 47.62
CA MET A 1 72.73 -99.93 48.92
C MET A 1 72.13 -98.55 48.87
N SER A 2 70.83 -98.46 48.54
CA SER A 2 69.73 -98.41 49.53
C SER A 2 69.73 -97.04 50.24
N SER A 3 68.73 -96.17 50.16
CA SER A 3 67.31 -96.37 49.89
C SER A 3 66.63 -95.01 49.63
N ALA A 4 65.72 -95.01 48.65
CA ALA A 4 64.40 -94.35 48.55
C ALA A 4 64.21 -92.91 49.10
N ILE A 5 63.71 -91.94 48.32
CA ILE A 5 62.33 -91.87 47.77
C ILE A 5 61.26 -92.08 48.85
N SER A 6 60.78 -90.98 49.43
CA SER A 6 59.39 -90.77 49.86
C SER A 6 59.25 -89.26 49.96
N GLY A 7 58.62 -88.61 48.98
CA GLY A 7 57.17 -88.49 48.98
C GLY A 7 56.83 -87.31 49.88
N ALA A 8 56.78 -86.08 49.35
CA ALA A 8 55.54 -85.54 48.79
C ALA A 8 54.34 -85.85 49.70
N ILE A 9 53.74 -84.75 50.19
CA ILE A 9 52.37 -84.64 50.69
C ILE A 9 52.21 -84.95 52.19
N LEU A 10 51.82 -83.88 52.90
CA LEU A 10 50.86 -83.89 54.01
C LEU A 10 51.40 -84.11 55.43
N LEU A 11 51.38 -83.02 56.19
CA LEU A 11 50.78 -82.82 57.51
C LEU A 11 51.59 -81.69 58.14
N ALA A 12 51.10 -80.46 58.05
CA ALA A 12 50.28 -79.90 59.11
C ALA A 12 50.97 -80.03 60.47
N GLN A 13 51.40 -78.87 60.96
CA GLN A 13 51.24 -78.45 62.36
C GLN A 13 52.37 -78.82 63.33
N GLU A 14 53.19 -77.82 63.63
CA GLU A 14 53.65 -77.49 64.98
C GLU A 14 53.24 -76.01 65.20
N SER A 15 52.05 -75.66 65.70
CA SER A 15 51.58 -75.69 67.09
C SER A 15 52.57 -75.15 68.13
N GLY A 16 52.81 -73.83 68.07
CA GLY A 16 53.09 -72.99 69.24
C GLY A 16 51.92 -72.01 69.43
N GLU A 17 51.38 -71.94 70.62
CA GLU A 17 50.16 -71.22 71.01
C GLU A 17 50.15 -69.74 70.57
N HIS A 18 49.25 -69.39 69.63
CA HIS A 18 48.78 -68.02 69.43
C HIS A 18 47.28 -67.96 69.74
N SER A 19 46.97 -67.18 70.78
CA SER A 19 45.64 -66.99 71.33
C SER A 19 44.66 -66.50 70.26
N GLY A 20 43.39 -66.91 70.33
CA GLY A 20 42.30 -66.54 69.40
C GLY A 20 42.00 -65.04 69.26
N THR A 21 42.82 -64.17 69.84
CA THR A 21 42.83 -62.71 69.67
C THR A 21 43.81 -62.21 68.60
N ASP A 22 44.80 -63.03 68.20
CA ASP A 22 45.82 -62.66 67.18
C ASP A 22 45.28 -62.73 65.74
N LEU A 23 44.18 -63.46 65.55
CA LEU A 23 43.46 -63.52 64.27
C LEU A 23 42.50 -62.32 64.08
N VAL A 24 42.12 -61.67 65.18
CA VAL A 24 41.20 -60.52 65.19
C VAL A 24 41.96 -59.19 65.27
N LEU A 25 43.13 -59.18 65.92
CA LEU A 25 44.02 -58.02 66.03
C LEU A 25 45.42 -58.39 65.52
N PRO A 26 45.78 -58.04 64.26
CA PRO A 26 47.12 -58.30 63.74
C PRO A 26 48.17 -57.48 64.48
N ALA A 27 49.45 -57.89 64.35
CA ALA A 27 50.59 -57.25 65.00
C ALA A 27 50.54 -55.71 64.91
N THR A 28 50.85 -55.01 66.01
CA THR A 28 50.86 -53.54 66.09
C THR A 28 51.53 -52.80 64.91
N PRO A 29 52.65 -53.25 64.31
CA PRO A 29 53.21 -52.62 63.12
C PRO A 29 52.32 -52.73 61.86
N GLU A 30 51.58 -53.81 61.68
CA GLU A 30 50.66 -53.98 60.53
C GLU A 30 49.45 -53.05 60.64
N LEU A 31 48.92 -52.88 61.85
CA LEU A 31 47.85 -51.89 62.12
C LEU A 31 48.34 -50.46 61.87
N ILE A 32 49.58 -50.12 62.25
CA ILE A 32 50.13 -48.78 62.02
C ILE A 32 50.31 -48.53 60.52
N TRP A 33 50.91 -49.47 59.77
CA TRP A 33 51.09 -49.30 58.32
C TRP A 33 49.76 -49.34 57.55
N GLY A 34 48.81 -50.18 57.99
CA GLY A 34 47.43 -50.19 57.52
C GLY A 34 46.70 -48.87 57.76
N ALA A 35 46.83 -48.30 58.96
CA ALA A 35 46.26 -46.99 59.27
C ALA A 35 46.90 -45.87 58.45
N VAL A 36 48.24 -45.87 58.28
CA VAL A 36 48.95 -44.89 57.44
C VAL A 36 48.51 -44.98 55.99
N SER A 37 48.44 -46.19 55.41
CA SER A 37 47.96 -46.38 54.04
C SER A 37 46.49 -45.96 53.87
N PHE A 38 45.63 -46.27 54.84
CA PHE A 38 44.24 -45.81 54.86
C PHE A 38 44.14 -44.29 54.90
N VAL A 39 44.94 -43.63 55.74
CA VAL A 39 44.98 -42.17 55.86
C VAL A 39 45.49 -41.53 54.56
N ILE A 40 46.51 -42.10 53.91
CA ILE A 40 47.01 -41.60 52.62
C ILE A 40 45.91 -41.70 51.55
N VAL A 41 45.22 -42.84 51.44
CA VAL A 41 44.12 -43.01 50.48
C VAL A 41 42.95 -42.09 50.81
N ALA A 42 42.57 -41.97 52.09
CA ALA A 42 41.51 -41.07 52.55
C ALA A 42 41.86 -39.60 52.24
N PHE A 43 43.12 -39.20 52.42
CA PHE A 43 43.60 -37.87 52.08
C PHE A 43 43.51 -37.61 50.56
N VAL A 44 43.92 -38.58 49.73
CA VAL A 44 43.82 -38.47 48.27
C VAL A 44 42.36 -38.40 47.82
N LEU A 45 41.47 -39.22 48.38
CA LEU A 45 40.04 -39.22 48.06
C LEU A 45 39.36 -37.91 48.48
N THR A 46 39.62 -37.44 49.71
CA THR A 46 39.09 -36.15 50.19
C THR A 46 39.61 -34.98 49.37
N ARG A 47 40.89 -35.00 48.97
CA ARG A 47 41.50 -33.91 48.22
C ARG A 47 41.15 -33.89 46.72
N ILE A 48 40.80 -35.03 46.12
CA ILE A 48 40.59 -35.16 44.66
C ILE A 48 39.16 -35.60 44.30
N ALA A 49 38.61 -36.63 44.93
CA ALA A 49 37.31 -37.19 44.54
C ALA A 49 36.14 -36.29 44.95
N PHE A 50 36.14 -35.79 46.19
CA PHE A 50 35.10 -34.87 46.68
C PHE A 50 34.98 -33.57 45.86
N PRO A 51 36.07 -32.84 45.52
CA PRO A 51 35.94 -31.63 44.70
C PRO A 51 35.44 -31.94 43.28
N ARG A 52 35.86 -33.05 42.66
CA ARG A 52 35.36 -33.45 41.33
C ARG A 52 33.87 -33.78 41.34
N LEU A 53 33.38 -34.45 42.38
CA LEU A 53 31.97 -34.76 42.53
C LEU A 53 31.14 -33.47 42.73
N ARG A 54 31.59 -32.57 43.60
CA ARG A 54 30.93 -31.27 43.83
C ARG A 54 30.86 -30.43 42.56
N GLN A 55 31.96 -30.37 41.80
CA GLN A 55 32.01 -29.64 40.53
C GLN A 55 31.01 -30.19 39.50
N SER A 56 30.80 -31.52 39.44
CA SER A 56 29.81 -32.13 38.54
C SER A 56 28.37 -31.78 38.92
N VAL A 57 28.06 -31.81 40.23
CA VAL A 57 26.74 -31.42 40.74
C VAL A 57 26.48 -29.92 40.51
N GLU A 58 27.45 -29.06 40.84
CA GLU A 58 27.34 -27.62 40.61
C GLU A 58 27.18 -27.29 39.12
N LYS A 59 27.89 -27.99 38.23
CA LYS A 59 27.74 -27.82 36.78
C LYS A 59 26.34 -28.19 36.31
N ARG A 60 25.75 -29.27 36.84
CA ARG A 60 24.37 -29.67 36.51
C ARG A 60 23.36 -28.65 37.02
N GLU A 61 23.49 -28.24 38.28
CA GLU A 61 22.61 -27.23 38.84
C GLU A 61 22.70 -25.90 38.08
N ARG A 62 23.91 -25.46 37.75
CA ARG A 62 24.13 -24.24 36.97
C ARG A 62 23.49 -24.35 35.59
N SER A 63 23.69 -25.46 34.88
CA SER A 63 23.06 -25.66 33.56
C SER A 63 21.53 -25.71 33.63
N ILE A 64 20.95 -26.25 34.70
CA ILE A 64 19.49 -26.24 34.90
C ILE A 64 19.00 -24.81 35.15
N ARG A 65 19.68 -24.06 36.02
CA ARG A 65 19.34 -22.65 36.30
C ARG A 65 19.47 -21.79 35.05
N GLU A 66 20.56 -21.92 34.30
CA GLU A 66 20.77 -21.21 33.04
C GLU A 66 19.66 -21.54 32.03
N LYS A 67 19.27 -22.81 31.88
CA LYS A 67 18.17 -23.20 30.98
C LYS A 67 16.81 -22.68 31.44
N GLN A 68 16.57 -22.59 32.74
CA GLN A 68 15.33 -22.02 33.27
C GLN A 68 15.28 -20.52 33.01
N GLU A 69 16.37 -19.81 33.27
CA GLU A 69 16.49 -18.37 33.01
C GLU A 69 16.37 -18.05 31.52
N GLU A 70 17.02 -18.83 30.64
CA GLU A 70 16.90 -18.70 29.18
C GLU A 70 15.47 -18.95 28.71
N ALA A 71 14.79 -19.96 29.27
CA ALA A 71 13.39 -20.23 28.95
C ALA A 71 12.46 -19.10 29.40
N GLU A 72 12.67 -18.55 30.60
CA GLU A 72 11.91 -17.40 31.11
C GLU A 72 12.13 -16.14 30.26
N GLN A 73 13.39 -15.84 29.90
CA GLN A 73 13.73 -14.73 29.01
C GLN A 73 13.09 -14.91 27.62
N THR A 74 13.19 -16.12 27.05
CA THR A 74 12.58 -16.42 25.74
C THR A 74 11.06 -16.25 25.78
N LEU A 75 10.41 -16.66 26.86
CA LEU A 75 8.96 -16.47 27.03
C LEU A 75 8.61 -14.99 27.17
N GLN A 76 9.39 -14.22 27.92
CA GLN A 76 9.19 -12.79 28.07
C GLN A 76 9.37 -12.05 26.74
N ASP A 77 10.42 -12.38 25.98
CA ASP A 77 10.70 -11.81 24.67
C ASP A 77 9.59 -12.17 23.66
N ALA A 78 9.15 -13.43 23.66
CA ALA A 78 8.05 -13.87 22.80
C ALA A 78 6.74 -13.15 23.12
N GLN A 79 6.45 -12.92 24.41
CA GLN A 79 5.27 -12.17 24.83
C GLN A 79 5.36 -10.69 24.44
N SER A 80 6.52 -10.06 24.64
CA SER A 80 6.77 -8.67 24.22
C SER A 80 6.65 -8.50 22.71
N GLU A 81 7.20 -9.43 21.94
CA GLU A 81 7.14 -9.41 20.48
C GLU A 81 5.71 -9.63 19.98
N LYS A 82 4.96 -10.52 20.63
CA LYS A 82 3.54 -10.72 20.33
C LYS A 82 2.73 -9.45 20.58
N GLU A 83 2.96 -8.76 21.70
CA GLU A 83 2.30 -7.49 22.00
C GLU A 83 2.62 -6.41 20.98
N LYS A 84 3.89 -6.25 20.59
CA LYS A 84 4.30 -5.34 19.51
C LYS A 84 3.62 -5.68 18.19
N TYR A 85 3.57 -6.97 17.84
CA TYR A 85 2.92 -7.43 16.61
C TYR A 85 1.41 -7.16 16.62
N GLU A 86 0.73 -7.39 17.75
CA GLU A 86 -0.69 -7.06 17.91
C GLU A 86 -0.94 -5.55 17.81
N GLN A 87 -0.07 -4.73 18.42
CA GLN A 87 -0.12 -3.28 18.31
C GLN A 87 0.08 -2.81 16.87
N GLN A 88 1.11 -3.30 16.18
CA GLN A 88 1.35 -2.98 14.76
C GLN A 88 0.19 -3.40 13.88
N ARG A 89 -0.44 -4.56 14.14
CA ARG A 89 -1.65 -4.98 13.42
C ARG A 89 -2.84 -4.07 13.66
N ALA A 90 -3.03 -3.61 14.89
CA ALA A 90 -4.09 -2.67 15.23
C ALA A 90 -3.85 -1.31 14.55
N GLU A 91 -2.63 -0.81 14.60
CA GLU A 91 -2.22 0.44 13.94
C GLU A 91 -2.39 0.36 12.42
N ALA A 92 -1.91 -0.72 11.79
CA ALA A 92 -2.09 -0.93 10.35
C ALA A 92 -3.57 -0.99 9.94
N ARG A 93 -4.44 -1.58 10.77
CA ARG A 93 -5.90 -1.58 10.53
C ARG A 93 -6.50 -0.19 10.67
N SER A 94 -6.09 0.57 11.69
CA SER A 94 -6.54 1.94 11.88
C SER A 94 -6.11 2.83 10.71
N GLU A 95 -4.87 2.67 10.26
CA GLU A 95 -4.32 3.40 9.13
C GLU A 95 -5.04 3.05 7.83
N ALA A 96 -5.28 1.76 7.57
CA ALA A 96 -6.04 1.32 6.41
C ALA A 96 -7.46 1.93 6.39
N ASN A 97 -8.14 1.95 7.54
CA ASN A 97 -9.45 2.58 7.65
C ASN A 97 -9.37 4.08 7.39
N ARG A 98 -8.35 4.77 7.93
CA ARG A 98 -8.12 6.20 7.68
C ARG A 98 -7.92 6.48 6.19
N ILE A 99 -7.08 5.70 5.51
CA ILE A 99 -6.84 5.83 4.06
C ILE A 99 -8.14 5.62 3.28
N VAL A 100 -8.96 4.63 3.65
CA VAL A 100 -10.25 4.38 2.97
C VAL A 100 -11.21 5.55 3.17
N GLU A 101 -11.31 6.09 4.37
CA GLU A 101 -12.18 7.24 4.65
C GLU A 101 -11.69 8.52 3.94
N GLU A 102 -10.38 8.77 3.92
CA GLU A 102 -9.80 9.88 3.17
C GLU A 102 -10.04 9.73 1.67
N ALA A 103 -9.83 8.53 1.11
CA ALA A 103 -10.10 8.25 -0.29
C ALA A 103 -11.59 8.43 -0.64
N ARG A 104 -12.51 8.02 0.23
CA ARG A 104 -13.96 8.26 0.07
C ARG A 104 -14.28 9.75 0.09
N GLY A 105 -13.71 10.51 1.04
CA GLY A 105 -13.87 11.95 1.12
C GLY A 105 -13.36 12.66 -0.13
N SER A 106 -12.16 12.32 -0.58
CA SER A 106 -11.58 12.86 -1.81
C SER A 106 -12.39 12.48 -3.05
N ALA A 107 -12.88 11.24 -3.15
CA ALA A 107 -13.69 10.80 -4.27
C ALA A 107 -15.02 11.55 -4.35
N GLU A 108 -15.69 11.79 -3.21
CA GLU A 108 -16.92 12.57 -3.18
C GLU A 108 -16.67 14.04 -3.53
N GLN A 109 -15.54 14.61 -3.08
CA GLN A 109 -15.15 15.98 -3.46
C GLN A 109 -14.90 16.09 -4.97
N VAL A 110 -14.11 15.17 -5.54
CA VAL A 110 -13.85 15.12 -7.00
C VAL A 110 -15.14 14.94 -7.78
N ARG A 111 -16.06 14.09 -7.29
CA ARG A 111 -17.37 13.89 -7.91
C ARG A 111 -18.19 15.19 -7.92
N LYS A 112 -18.27 15.90 -6.79
CA LYS A 112 -18.97 17.19 -6.71
C LYS A 112 -18.35 18.23 -7.63
N ASP A 113 -17.02 18.35 -7.63
CA ASP A 113 -16.31 19.31 -8.47
C ASP A 113 -16.50 19.00 -9.96
N THR A 114 -16.50 17.72 -10.33
CA THR A 114 -16.75 17.27 -11.71
C THR A 114 -18.17 17.60 -12.15
N ILE A 115 -19.18 17.35 -11.30
CA ILE A 115 -20.57 17.69 -11.58
C ILE A 115 -20.75 19.20 -11.73
N ALA A 116 -20.22 19.99 -10.79
CA ALA A 116 -20.30 21.45 -10.84
C ALA A 116 -19.62 22.02 -12.10
N LYS A 117 -18.47 21.45 -12.50
CA LYS A 117 -17.80 21.82 -13.74
C LYS A 117 -18.63 21.47 -14.98
N ALA A 118 -19.22 20.28 -15.01
CA ALA A 118 -20.07 19.83 -16.11
C ALA A 118 -21.33 20.69 -16.24
N GLU A 119 -21.97 21.06 -15.13
CA GLU A 119 -23.13 21.98 -15.12
C GLU A 119 -22.75 23.36 -15.68
N LYS A 120 -21.61 23.91 -15.25
CA LYS A 120 -21.10 25.19 -15.75
C LYS A 120 -20.77 25.14 -17.24
N GLU A 121 -20.15 24.05 -17.70
CA GLU A 121 -19.87 23.85 -19.12
C GLU A 121 -21.16 23.73 -19.94
N ALA A 122 -22.15 23.00 -19.43
CA ALA A 122 -23.46 22.88 -20.07
C ALA A 122 -24.16 24.24 -20.18
N GLU A 123 -24.16 25.05 -19.12
CA GLU A 123 -24.70 26.41 -19.14
C GLU A 123 -24.00 27.28 -20.19
N THR A 124 -22.67 27.24 -20.22
CA THR A 124 -21.85 27.97 -21.21
C THR A 124 -22.17 27.54 -22.65
N ILE A 125 -22.37 26.24 -22.89
CA ILE A 125 -22.77 25.72 -24.20
C ILE A 125 -24.14 26.26 -24.59
N VAL A 126 -25.12 26.21 -23.68
CA VAL A 126 -26.48 26.71 -23.95
C VAL A 126 -26.47 28.20 -24.25
N GLU A 127 -25.71 29.00 -23.51
CA GLU A 127 -25.57 30.43 -23.74
C GLU A 127 -24.97 30.71 -25.13
N ARG A 128 -23.84 30.07 -25.47
CA ARG A 128 -23.21 30.19 -26.80
C ARG A 128 -24.13 29.72 -27.92
N SER A 129 -24.90 28.66 -27.71
CA SER A 129 -25.86 28.18 -28.70
C SER A 129 -27.00 29.19 -28.91
N ARG A 130 -27.47 29.86 -27.85
CA ARG A 130 -28.48 30.93 -27.98
C ARG A 130 -27.92 32.12 -28.77
N GLU A 131 -26.70 32.57 -28.46
CA GLU A 131 -26.04 33.63 -29.21
C GLU A 131 -25.86 33.28 -30.69
N GLN A 132 -25.46 32.04 -30.99
CA GLN A 132 -25.35 31.55 -32.37
C GLN A 132 -26.70 31.54 -33.08
N ILE A 133 -27.75 31.02 -32.43
CA ILE A 133 -29.11 31.01 -33.00
C ILE A 133 -29.60 32.43 -33.31
N ASP A 134 -29.35 33.39 -32.42
CA ASP A 134 -29.77 34.78 -32.64
C ASP A 134 -28.97 35.44 -33.77
N SER A 135 -27.67 35.19 -33.87
CA SER A 135 -26.86 35.60 -35.02
C SER A 135 -27.33 34.96 -36.33
N GLU A 136 -27.65 33.67 -36.33
CA GLU A 136 -28.15 32.96 -37.51
C GLU A 136 -29.53 33.48 -37.95
N ARG A 137 -30.44 33.75 -37.00
CA ARG A 137 -31.72 34.39 -37.28
C ARG A 137 -31.55 35.76 -37.91
N ALA A 138 -30.64 36.59 -37.38
CA ALA A 138 -30.37 37.90 -37.95
C ALA A 138 -29.87 37.80 -39.40
N ARG A 139 -28.95 36.85 -39.69
CA ARG A 139 -28.46 36.58 -41.05
C ARG A 139 -29.57 36.09 -41.97
N ALA A 140 -30.37 35.11 -41.53
CA ALA A 140 -31.49 34.59 -42.30
C ALA A 140 -32.53 35.68 -42.62
N MET A 141 -32.74 36.64 -41.69
CA MET A 141 -33.64 37.76 -41.94
C MET A 141 -33.08 38.76 -42.95
N GLN A 142 -31.78 39.05 -42.92
CA GLN A 142 -31.14 39.88 -43.94
C GLN A 142 -31.20 39.20 -45.32
N GLU A 143 -30.96 37.91 -45.40
CA GLU A 143 -31.04 37.14 -46.64
C GLU A 143 -32.47 37.10 -47.21
N LEU A 144 -33.47 36.93 -46.35
CA LEU A 144 -34.88 36.99 -46.75
C LEU A 144 -35.25 38.39 -47.27
N GLN A 145 -34.83 39.46 -46.59
CA GLN A 145 -35.08 40.83 -47.05
C GLN A 145 -34.44 41.09 -48.42
N ALA A 146 -33.20 40.64 -48.64
CA ALA A 146 -32.54 40.74 -49.94
C ALA A 146 -33.28 39.96 -51.03
N THR A 147 -33.74 38.74 -50.72
CA THR A 147 -34.52 37.91 -51.64
C THR A 147 -35.85 38.56 -52.01
N VAL A 148 -36.57 39.10 -51.04
CA VAL A 148 -37.85 39.80 -51.26
C VAL A 148 -37.64 41.08 -52.08
N ALA A 149 -36.57 41.84 -51.81
CA ALA A 149 -36.22 43.03 -52.58
C ALA A 149 -35.95 42.67 -54.05
N ASN A 150 -35.14 41.62 -54.30
CA ASN A 150 -34.86 41.15 -55.66
C ASN A 150 -36.13 40.69 -56.38
N LEU A 151 -36.99 39.91 -55.71
CA LEU A 151 -38.25 39.44 -56.29
C LEU A 151 -39.21 40.61 -56.60
N SER A 152 -39.20 41.64 -55.76
CA SER A 152 -40.01 42.86 -55.97
C SER A 152 -39.52 43.66 -57.17
N ILE A 153 -38.19 43.77 -57.37
CA ILE A 153 -37.59 44.40 -58.56
C ILE A 153 -37.97 43.61 -59.81
N GLU A 154 -37.81 42.28 -59.79
CA GLU A 154 -38.17 41.42 -60.93
C GLU A 154 -39.65 41.55 -61.30
N LEU A 155 -40.54 41.60 -60.30
CA LEU A 155 -41.97 41.85 -60.51
C LEU A 155 -42.21 43.23 -61.14
N ALA A 156 -41.57 44.28 -60.61
CA ALA A 156 -41.69 45.64 -61.13
C ALA A 156 -41.20 45.74 -62.58
N GLU A 157 -40.05 45.15 -62.91
CA GLU A 157 -39.53 45.06 -64.29
C GLU A 157 -40.52 44.36 -65.21
N LYS A 158 -41.14 43.25 -64.76
CA LYS A 158 -42.13 42.50 -65.56
C LYS A 158 -43.43 43.27 -65.77
N VAL A 159 -43.89 44.03 -64.77
CA VAL A 159 -45.09 44.89 -64.88
C VAL A 159 -44.81 46.07 -65.81
N VAL A 160 -43.69 46.77 -65.64
CA VAL A 160 -43.28 47.89 -66.50
C VAL A 160 -43.08 47.41 -67.93
N GLY A 161 -42.37 46.29 -68.13
CA GLY A 161 -42.18 45.67 -69.44
C GLY A 161 -43.50 45.29 -70.12
N ARG A 162 -44.53 44.87 -69.35
CA ARG A 162 -45.87 44.57 -69.89
C ARG A 162 -46.70 45.84 -70.16
N SER A 163 -46.50 46.93 -69.40
CA SER A 163 -47.12 48.23 -69.67
C SER A 163 -46.48 48.99 -70.85
N LEU A 164 -45.26 48.60 -71.25
CA LEU A 164 -44.54 49.14 -72.41
C LEU A 164 -44.84 48.36 -73.70
N ASP A 165 -46.02 47.75 -73.82
CA ASP A 165 -46.51 47.25 -75.11
C ASP A 165 -46.76 48.42 -76.06
N GLY A 166 -46.48 48.23 -77.35
CA GLY A 166 -46.32 49.32 -78.34
C GLY A 166 -47.54 50.23 -78.55
N SER A 167 -48.69 49.86 -78.00
CA SER A 167 -49.90 50.68 -77.92
C SER A 167 -49.83 51.77 -76.84
N SER A 168 -49.33 51.44 -75.64
CA SER A 168 -49.23 52.38 -74.50
C SER A 168 -48.09 53.40 -74.68
N GLN A 169 -47.02 53.03 -75.39
CA GLN A 169 -45.94 53.97 -75.73
C GLN A 169 -46.41 55.11 -76.65
N ARG A 170 -47.32 54.83 -77.61
CA ARG A 170 -47.88 55.88 -78.48
C ARG A 170 -48.77 56.85 -77.71
N GLU A 171 -49.57 56.32 -76.78
CA GLU A 171 -50.47 57.13 -75.95
C GLU A 171 -49.71 58.05 -74.98
N LEU A 172 -48.60 57.57 -74.38
CA LEU A 172 -47.73 58.37 -73.53
C LEU A 172 -46.95 59.44 -74.32
N VAL A 173 -46.50 59.13 -75.54
CA VAL A 173 -45.84 60.08 -76.44
C VAL A 173 -46.81 61.18 -76.89
N ASP A 174 -48.02 60.82 -77.28
CA ASP A 174 -49.05 61.79 -77.67
C ASP A 174 -49.47 62.68 -76.48
N ALA A 175 -49.57 62.12 -75.27
CA ALA A 175 -49.84 62.89 -74.05
C ALA A 175 -48.71 63.89 -73.73
N TYR A 176 -47.45 63.48 -73.82
CA TYR A 176 -46.30 64.37 -73.61
C TYR A 176 -46.19 65.46 -74.68
N ILE A 177 -46.41 65.12 -75.96
CA ILE A 177 -46.46 66.11 -77.05
C ILE A 177 -47.57 67.12 -76.80
N LYS A 178 -48.75 66.68 -76.34
CA LYS A 178 -49.88 67.55 -76.04
C LYS A 178 -49.60 68.50 -74.86
N GLU A 179 -48.89 68.03 -73.83
CA GLU A 179 -48.54 68.85 -72.68
C GLU A 179 -47.42 69.86 -72.98
N VAL A 180 -46.37 69.45 -73.70
CA VAL A 180 -45.31 70.36 -74.16
C VAL A 180 -45.83 71.37 -75.17
N SER A 181 -46.75 70.97 -76.05
CA SER A 181 -47.41 71.90 -76.99
C SER A 181 -48.47 72.78 -76.31
N GLY A 182 -48.91 72.42 -75.11
CA GLY A 182 -49.86 73.15 -74.28
C GLY A 182 -49.22 74.16 -73.32
N MET A 183 -47.90 74.15 -73.12
CA MET A 183 -47.20 75.23 -72.43
C MET A 183 -46.98 76.41 -73.38
N PRO A 184 -47.63 77.58 -73.14
CA PRO A 184 -47.41 78.75 -73.96
C PRO A 184 -45.95 79.20 -73.85
N SER A 185 -45.26 79.16 -74.99
CA SER A 185 -44.01 79.88 -75.24
C SER A 185 -44.22 81.37 -74.95
N ASN A 186 -43.79 81.81 -73.78
CA ASN A 186 -43.69 83.22 -73.43
C ASN A 186 -42.44 83.79 -74.12
N GLY A 187 -42.58 84.15 -75.39
CA GLY A 187 -41.59 84.90 -76.15
C GLY A 187 -41.58 86.37 -75.74
N GLY A 188 -40.42 86.89 -75.35
CA GLY A 188 -40.18 88.31 -75.09
C GLY A 188 -38.81 88.76 -75.60
N LYS A 189 -38.83 89.49 -76.71
CA LYS A 189 -37.71 90.19 -77.39
C LYS A 189 -37.07 91.29 -76.53
N GLY A 190 -35.76 91.46 -76.72
CA GLY A 190 -35.16 92.75 -77.11
C GLY A 190 -34.61 93.67 -76.03
N ALA A 191 -33.28 93.66 -75.85
CA ALA A 191 -32.36 94.80 -75.92
C ALA A 191 -30.91 94.26 -75.90
#